data_AF-A0A3D2C288-F1
#
_entry.id   AF-A0A3D2C288-F1
#
_cell.length_a   1.000
_cell.length_b   1.000
_cell.length_c   1.000
_cell.angle_alpha   90.00
_cell.angle_beta   90.00
_cell.angle_gamma   90.00
#
_symmetry.space_group_name_H-M   'P 1'
#
loop_
_entity.id
_entity.type
_entity.pdbx_description
1 polymer ?
#
loop_
_entity_poly.entity_id
_entity_poly.type
_entity_poly.pdbx_seq_one_letter_code
_entity_poly.pdbx_strand_id
1 'polypeptide(L)'
;MFAAAPAAGIRRVVLLGGSVAKGVPHDHDPARTIAGRLSVHLQQAGIRAEVLNLAGTSYTTAHVARVAQAVMAAQPDAVVVYSGGNEHRAFTRRLWTENQGWRGAVRVSQGLHLIRLLGRLAALLRGEERAGPAPDAVHEVIAGQSALVADVMARLLADSGLDGLPTWGDDGVPMRRDPGAIAVVDAYRASLQAVLDAAEGAARSPVVLFVKPPANRYTPPQLSLLTPGISREREDEFRRLFDLGAQAQRAQDCRSALQSFEAALAIDTLHADTWHQHGKCLLELGDPSGTARRNLDIALELDFASDRAGRTLHAVVDELVEATTAHTVDLSADFGPQQDYGRRVFVDHVHLKQSGQDLIGLRVAEALAPLLQARP
;
A
#
# COMPACT_ATOMS: atom_id res chain seq x y z
N MET A 1 -21.75 21.88 8.74
CA MET A 1 -21.38 22.20 10.13
C MET A 1 -22.03 21.12 10.99
N PHE A 2 -21.25 20.29 11.70
CA PHE A 2 -21.81 19.22 12.54
C PHE A 2 -22.42 19.82 13.81
N ALA A 3 -23.44 19.17 14.37
CA ALA A 3 -23.89 19.51 15.72
C ALA A 3 -22.74 19.30 16.72
N ALA A 4 -22.57 20.22 17.67
CA ALA A 4 -21.45 20.21 18.62
C ALA A 4 -21.35 18.91 19.44
N ALA A 5 -22.48 18.24 19.69
CA ALA A 5 -22.56 16.95 20.37
C ALA A 5 -23.56 16.00 19.65
N PRO A 6 -23.43 14.67 19.83
CA PRO A 6 -24.44 13.71 19.37
C PRO A 6 -25.75 13.84 20.15
N ALA A 7 -26.85 13.34 19.58
CA ALA A 7 -28.12 13.26 20.29
C ALA A 7 -28.04 12.29 21.48
N ALA A 8 -28.88 12.52 22.51
CA ALA A 8 -28.86 11.72 23.73
C ALA A 8 -29.02 10.21 23.44
N GLY A 9 -28.09 9.41 23.97
CA GLY A 9 -28.07 7.96 23.78
C GLY A 9 -27.67 7.50 22.38
N ILE A 10 -27.05 8.37 21.57
CA ILE A 10 -26.37 8.04 20.31
C ILE A 10 -24.87 8.25 20.52
N ARG A 11 -24.05 7.27 20.14
CA ARG A 11 -22.58 7.39 20.12
C ARG A 11 -22.12 7.98 18.79
N ARG A 12 -21.16 8.91 18.81
CA ARG A 12 -20.54 9.44 17.58
C ARG A 12 -19.22 8.74 17.32
N VAL A 13 -19.14 8.03 16.20
CA VAL A 13 -17.91 7.40 15.71
C VAL A 13 -17.44 8.13 14.47
N VAL A 14 -16.18 8.56 14.44
CA VAL A 14 -15.58 9.18 13.26
C VAL A 14 -14.60 8.21 12.63
N LEU A 15 -14.79 7.91 11.34
CA LEU A 15 -13.84 7.14 10.53
C LEU A 15 -12.94 8.09 9.75
N LEU A 16 -11.63 7.97 9.94
CA LEU A 16 -10.60 8.71 9.24
C LEU A 16 -9.72 7.76 8.43
N GLY A 17 -9.20 8.23 7.30
CA GLY A 17 -8.30 7.44 6.48
C GLY A 17 -8.19 7.88 5.02
N GLY A 18 -7.56 7.02 4.23
CA GLY A 18 -7.41 7.17 2.78
C GLY A 18 -8.65 6.76 1.97
N SER A 19 -8.47 6.57 0.66
CA SER A 19 -9.53 6.18 -0.28
C SER A 19 -10.21 4.86 0.08
N VAL A 20 -9.48 3.91 0.70
CA VAL A 20 -10.05 2.65 1.18
C VAL A 20 -11.09 2.90 2.27
N ALA A 21 -10.77 3.71 3.28
CA ALA A 21 -11.68 4.07 4.37
C ALA A 21 -12.85 4.94 3.89
N LYS A 22 -12.61 5.79 2.88
CA LYS A 22 -13.66 6.53 2.18
C LYS A 22 -14.68 5.58 1.54
N GLY A 23 -14.23 4.38 1.17
CA GLY A 23 -15.07 3.31 0.63
C GLY A 23 -14.91 3.09 -0.86
N VAL A 24 -13.87 3.64 -1.51
CA VAL A 24 -13.64 3.45 -2.96
C VAL A 24 -13.52 1.95 -3.29
N PRO A 25 -14.18 1.45 -4.37
CA PRO A 25 -14.99 2.19 -5.37
C PRO A 25 -16.49 2.29 -5.03
N HIS A 26 -16.89 1.90 -3.82
CA HIS A 26 -18.28 1.90 -3.33
C HIS A 26 -18.71 3.20 -2.65
N ASP A 27 -17.91 4.27 -2.72
CA ASP A 27 -18.15 5.55 -2.03
C ASP A 27 -19.36 6.34 -2.57
N HIS A 28 -19.92 5.92 -3.70
CA HIS A 28 -21.21 6.41 -4.21
C HIS A 28 -22.42 5.90 -3.42
N ASP A 29 -22.26 4.82 -2.65
CA ASP A 29 -23.29 4.24 -1.80
C ASP A 29 -22.76 4.12 -0.35
N PRO A 30 -23.04 5.11 0.51
CA PRO A 30 -22.53 5.13 1.88
C PRO A 30 -22.82 3.86 2.69
N ALA A 31 -23.96 3.19 2.46
CA ALA A 31 -24.35 1.97 3.17
C ALA A 31 -23.42 0.77 2.86
N ARG A 32 -22.71 0.85 1.73
CA ARG A 32 -21.79 -0.17 1.24
C ARG A 32 -20.33 0.04 1.67
N THR A 33 -20.00 1.22 2.20
CA THR A 33 -18.65 1.56 2.69
C THR A 33 -18.37 0.95 4.07
N ILE A 34 -17.09 0.88 4.48
CA ILE A 34 -16.69 0.50 5.86
C ILE A 34 -17.52 1.25 6.91
N ALA A 35 -17.76 2.56 6.75
CA ALA A 35 -18.54 3.34 7.70
C ALA A 35 -20.02 2.90 7.77
N GLY A 36 -20.63 2.65 6.61
CA GLY A 36 -22.01 2.14 6.54
C GLY A 36 -22.14 0.75 7.18
N ARG A 37 -21.18 -0.14 6.89
CA ARG A 37 -21.14 -1.49 7.47
C ARG A 37 -20.87 -1.47 8.97
N LEU A 38 -19.94 -0.63 9.43
CA LEU A 38 -19.68 -0.39 10.85
C LEU A 38 -20.94 0.07 11.58
N SER A 39 -21.73 0.99 11.01
CA SER A 39 -22.99 1.44 11.60
C SER A 39 -23.98 0.28 11.79
N VAL A 40 -24.14 -0.58 10.77
CA VAL A 40 -25.00 -1.77 10.83
C VAL A 40 -24.54 -2.74 11.93
N HIS A 41 -23.23 -3.03 12.00
CA HIS A 41 -22.71 -3.99 12.98
C HIS A 41 -22.73 -3.44 14.41
N LEU A 42 -22.50 -2.14 14.63
CA LEU A 42 -22.68 -1.52 15.94
C LEU A 42 -24.15 -1.59 16.38
N GLN A 43 -25.10 -1.35 15.47
CA GLN A 43 -26.52 -1.50 15.77
C GLN A 43 -26.89 -2.93 16.16
N GLN A 44 -26.35 -3.94 15.46
CA GLN A 44 -26.51 -5.35 15.79
C GLN A 44 -25.93 -5.70 17.17
N ALA A 45 -24.85 -5.02 17.58
CA ALA A 45 -24.27 -5.12 18.92
C ALA A 45 -25.02 -4.29 20.00
N GLY A 46 -26.19 -3.74 19.66
CA GLY A 46 -27.02 -2.96 20.59
C GLY A 46 -26.56 -1.51 20.79
N ILE A 47 -25.63 -1.01 19.98
CA ILE A 47 -25.11 0.36 20.08
C ILE A 47 -25.75 1.22 18.99
N ARG A 48 -26.52 2.23 19.41
CA ARG A 48 -27.00 3.27 18.50
C ARG A 48 -25.86 4.24 18.26
N ALA A 49 -25.31 4.23 17.04
CA ALA A 49 -24.21 5.11 16.67
C ALA A 49 -24.50 5.86 15.36
N GLU A 50 -24.08 7.12 15.31
CA GLU A 50 -23.83 7.81 14.04
C GLU A 50 -22.36 7.61 13.66
N VAL A 51 -22.13 7.14 12.43
CA VAL A 51 -20.77 6.91 11.91
C VAL A 51 -20.48 7.96 10.84
N LEU A 52 -19.60 8.90 11.16
CA LEU A 52 -19.18 9.97 10.25
C LEU A 52 -17.94 9.52 9.48
N ASN A 53 -18.08 9.33 8.17
CA ASN A 53 -16.94 9.05 7.30
C ASN A 53 -16.30 10.36 6.84
N LEU A 54 -15.12 10.68 7.37
CA LEU A 54 -14.32 11.85 6.97
C LEU A 54 -13.01 11.44 6.28
N ALA A 55 -12.92 10.19 5.83
CA ALA A 55 -11.81 9.72 5.03
C ALA A 55 -11.83 10.36 3.62
N GLY A 56 -10.65 10.46 3.01
CA GLY A 56 -10.46 11.18 1.76
C GLY A 56 -9.53 10.46 0.79
N THR A 57 -9.72 10.73 -0.51
CA THR A 57 -8.85 10.19 -1.55
C THR A 57 -7.43 10.73 -1.38
N SER A 58 -6.44 9.84 -1.48
CA SER A 58 -5.01 10.17 -1.36
C SER A 58 -4.59 10.78 -0.02
N TYR A 59 -5.39 10.66 1.04
CA TYR A 59 -5.00 11.13 2.36
C TYR A 59 -3.83 10.30 2.90
N THR A 60 -2.71 10.98 3.15
CA THR A 60 -1.67 10.53 4.07
C THR A 60 -2.12 10.72 5.50
N THR A 61 -1.41 10.11 6.44
CA THR A 61 -1.68 10.24 7.87
C THR A 61 -1.51 11.69 8.33
N ALA A 62 -0.65 12.49 7.67
CA ALA A 62 -0.54 13.93 7.92
C ALA A 62 -1.82 14.72 7.57
N HIS A 63 -2.62 14.26 6.61
CA HIS A 63 -3.96 14.83 6.36
C HIS A 63 -4.95 14.33 7.39
N VAL A 64 -4.90 13.03 7.74
CA VAL A 64 -5.72 12.45 8.81
C VAL A 64 -5.55 13.20 10.13
N ALA A 65 -4.32 13.51 10.53
CA ALA A 65 -4.03 14.28 11.74
C ALA A 65 -4.70 15.66 11.76
N ARG A 66 -4.64 16.39 10.64
CA ARG A 66 -5.31 17.69 10.48
C ARG A 66 -6.84 17.58 10.58
N VAL A 67 -7.42 16.53 9.98
CA VAL A 67 -8.86 16.27 10.11
C VAL A 67 -9.23 15.86 11.54
N ALA A 68 -8.40 15.06 12.20
CA ALA A 68 -8.59 14.63 13.58
C ALA A 68 -8.64 15.85 14.51
N GLN A 69 -7.68 16.78 14.40
CA GLN A 69 -7.69 18.02 15.19
C GLN A 69 -8.99 18.82 15.03
N ALA A 70 -9.48 18.96 13.79
CA ALA A 70 -10.71 19.69 13.52
C ALA A 70 -11.96 18.98 14.05
N VAL A 71 -12.00 17.64 14.03
CA VAL A 71 -13.21 16.87 14.39
C VAL A 71 -13.39 16.68 15.89
N MET A 72 -12.35 16.90 16.72
CA MET A 72 -12.50 16.81 18.19
C MET A 72 -13.54 17.80 18.74
N ALA A 73 -13.75 18.94 18.08
CA ALA A 73 -14.81 19.90 18.41
C ALA A 73 -16.23 19.33 18.27
N ALA A 74 -16.40 18.27 17.48
CA ALA A 74 -17.66 17.52 17.38
C ALA A 74 -17.82 16.46 18.47
N GLN A 75 -16.93 16.43 19.47
CA GLN A 75 -16.95 15.55 20.64
C GLN A 75 -17.25 14.07 20.32
N PRO A 76 -16.48 13.43 19.43
CA PRO A 76 -16.67 12.02 19.13
C PRO A 76 -16.58 11.16 20.40
N ASP A 77 -17.33 10.06 20.44
CA ASP A 77 -17.12 8.99 21.43
C ASP A 77 -15.96 8.09 21.01
N ALA A 78 -15.73 7.97 19.69
CA ALA A 78 -14.60 7.24 19.12
C ALA A 78 -14.09 7.84 17.81
N VAL A 79 -12.79 7.69 17.58
CA VAL A 79 -12.09 7.97 16.32
C VAL A 79 -11.42 6.68 15.86
N VAL A 80 -11.83 6.20 14.69
CA VAL A 80 -11.24 5.04 14.01
C VAL A 80 -10.32 5.56 12.92
N VAL A 81 -9.05 5.16 12.93
CA VAL A 81 -8.04 5.58 11.96
C VAL A 81 -7.62 4.38 11.12
N TYR A 82 -7.95 4.40 9.83
CA TYR A 82 -7.51 3.43 8.83
C TYR A 82 -6.47 4.10 7.92
N SER A 83 -5.19 3.84 8.14
CA SER A 83 -4.09 4.59 7.52
C SER A 83 -2.92 3.71 7.07
N GLY A 84 -1.90 4.33 6.48
CA GLY A 84 -0.65 3.67 6.06
C GLY A 84 -0.53 3.44 4.54
N GLY A 85 -1.65 3.33 3.82
CA GLY A 85 -1.60 2.99 2.39
C GLY A 85 -1.08 4.10 1.46
N ASN A 86 -1.15 5.37 1.83
CA ASN A 86 -0.73 6.46 0.93
C ASN A 86 0.67 7.00 1.22
N GLU A 87 1.37 6.50 2.23
CA GLU A 87 2.58 7.16 2.75
C GLU A 87 3.74 7.10 1.75
N HIS A 88 4.08 5.90 1.28
CA HIS A 88 5.14 5.71 0.28
C HIS A 88 4.76 6.32 -1.08
N ARG A 89 3.50 6.21 -1.52
CA ARG A 89 3.01 6.88 -2.74
C ARG A 89 3.15 8.40 -2.66
N ALA A 90 2.78 9.01 -1.54
CA ALA A 90 2.88 10.45 -1.38
C ALA A 90 4.34 10.93 -1.39
N PHE A 91 5.22 10.18 -0.73
CA PHE A 91 6.66 10.45 -0.74
C PHE A 91 7.25 10.37 -2.15
N THR A 92 7.03 9.26 -2.87
CA THR A 92 7.53 9.09 -4.24
C THR A 92 6.96 10.11 -5.22
N ARG A 93 5.67 10.48 -5.07
CA ARG A 93 5.06 11.57 -5.85
C ARG A 93 5.70 12.93 -5.55
N ARG A 94 6.03 13.22 -4.29
CA ARG A 94 6.72 14.46 -3.89
C ARG A 94 8.09 14.55 -4.54
N LEU A 95 8.88 13.46 -4.44
CA LEU A 95 10.17 13.36 -5.13
C LEU A 95 10.04 13.61 -6.62
N TRP A 96 9.02 13.02 -7.26
CA TRP A 96 8.74 13.28 -8.66
C TRP A 96 8.47 14.76 -8.93
N THR A 97 7.57 15.41 -8.17
CA THR A 97 7.23 16.84 -8.36
C THR A 97 8.41 17.77 -8.16
N GLU A 98 9.23 17.56 -7.14
CA GLU A 98 10.39 18.40 -6.81
C GLU A 98 11.52 18.25 -7.84
N ASN A 99 11.62 17.08 -8.50
CA ASN A 99 12.64 16.80 -9.51
C ASN A 99 12.15 17.00 -10.96
N GLN A 100 10.94 17.50 -11.19
CA GLN A 100 10.47 17.85 -12.54
C GLN A 100 11.31 18.94 -13.23
N GLY A 101 12.07 19.75 -12.46
CA GLY A 101 13.00 20.73 -12.99
C GLY A 101 14.17 20.14 -13.79
N TRP A 102 14.44 18.83 -13.67
CA TRP A 102 15.58 18.13 -14.28
C TRP A 102 15.39 17.76 -15.78
N ARG A 103 14.40 18.36 -16.45
CA ARG A 103 13.92 18.07 -17.82
C ARG A 103 14.94 18.15 -18.98
N GLY A 104 16.22 18.41 -18.72
CA GLY A 104 17.28 18.36 -19.74
C GLY A 104 17.62 16.93 -20.20
N ALA A 105 17.57 15.93 -19.29
CA ALA A 105 18.06 14.57 -19.58
C ALA A 105 17.00 13.63 -20.19
N VAL A 106 15.72 13.80 -19.85
CA VAL A 106 14.61 12.91 -20.29
C VAL A 106 14.18 13.16 -21.75
N ARG A 107 14.52 14.30 -22.36
CA ARG A 107 14.22 14.54 -23.79
C ARG A 107 14.91 13.56 -24.73
N VAL A 108 16.02 12.95 -24.31
CA VAL A 108 16.75 11.95 -25.10
C VAL A 108 15.93 10.67 -25.25
N SER A 109 15.17 10.24 -24.23
CA SER A 109 14.28 9.08 -24.34
C SER A 109 13.06 9.38 -25.22
N GLN A 110 12.50 10.59 -25.13
CA GLN A 110 11.38 11.03 -26.00
C GLN A 110 11.78 11.13 -27.48
N GLY A 111 13.02 11.51 -27.79
CA GLY A 111 13.57 11.46 -29.15
C GLY A 111 13.66 10.02 -29.70
N LEU A 112 13.99 9.05 -28.84
CA LEU A 112 14.00 7.63 -29.19
C LEU A 112 12.59 7.06 -29.41
N HIS A 113 11.55 7.61 -28.75
CA HIS A 113 10.14 7.26 -29.01
C HIS A 113 9.70 7.66 -30.42
N LEU A 114 10.04 8.88 -30.87
CA LEU A 114 9.71 9.32 -32.24
C LEU A 114 10.43 8.46 -33.28
N ILE A 115 11.70 8.11 -33.04
CA ILE A 115 12.47 7.21 -33.91
C ILE A 115 11.84 5.81 -33.97
N ARG A 116 11.36 5.27 -32.84
CA ARG A 116 10.66 3.96 -32.78
C ARG A 116 9.28 4.00 -33.45
N LEU A 117 8.54 5.10 -33.32
CA LEU A 117 7.26 5.33 -34.01
C LEU A 117 7.45 5.41 -35.52
N LEU A 118 8.46 6.16 -35.98
CA LEU A 118 8.81 6.24 -37.40
C LEU A 118 9.31 4.88 -37.94
N GLY A 119 10.06 4.12 -37.14
CA GLY A 119 10.45 2.75 -37.47
C GLY A 119 9.26 1.80 -37.63
N ARG A 120 8.24 1.91 -36.78
CA ARG A 120 6.99 1.13 -36.88
C ARG A 120 6.15 1.54 -38.08
N LEU A 121 6.03 2.84 -38.36
CA LEU A 121 5.35 3.33 -39.56
C LEU A 121 6.06 2.82 -40.83
N ALA A 122 7.39 2.81 -40.83
CA ALA A 122 8.19 2.28 -41.93
C ALA A 122 8.10 0.74 -42.05
N ALA A 123 7.84 0.00 -40.96
CA ALA A 123 7.61 -1.44 -40.99
C ALA A 123 6.20 -1.77 -41.52
N LEU A 124 5.18 -0.99 -41.12
CA LEU A 124 3.82 -1.06 -41.65
C LEU A 124 3.76 -0.76 -43.15
N LEU A 125 4.47 0.29 -43.61
CA LEU A 125 4.59 0.61 -45.03
C LEU A 125 5.36 -0.46 -45.83
N ARG A 126 6.16 -1.30 -45.17
CA ARG A 126 6.91 -2.41 -45.77
C ARG A 126 6.17 -3.76 -45.71
N GLY A 127 4.97 -3.80 -45.11
CA GLY A 127 4.15 -5.02 -45.04
C GLY A 127 4.67 -6.07 -44.06
N GLU A 128 5.53 -5.69 -43.11
CA GLU A 128 6.05 -6.60 -42.09
C GLU A 128 5.07 -6.65 -40.90
N GLU A 129 4.13 -7.59 -40.91
CA GLU A 129 3.24 -7.82 -39.77
C GLU A 129 3.98 -8.48 -38.59
N ARG A 130 4.00 -7.79 -37.45
CA ARG A 130 3.70 -8.32 -36.10
C ARG A 130 3.62 -7.17 -35.11
N ALA A 131 2.41 -6.69 -34.81
CA ALA A 131 2.17 -5.72 -33.75
C ALA A 131 1.37 -6.37 -32.62
N GLY A 132 2.03 -6.63 -31.49
CA GLY A 132 1.35 -6.81 -30.21
C GLY A 132 0.66 -5.52 -29.75
N PRO A 133 -0.25 -5.57 -28.76
CA PRO A 133 -1.03 -4.41 -28.35
C PRO A 133 -0.12 -3.26 -27.87
N ALA A 134 -0.43 -2.04 -28.31
CA ALA A 134 0.27 -0.84 -27.87
C ALA A 134 -0.05 -0.55 -26.39
N PRO A 135 0.92 -0.10 -25.58
CA PRO A 135 0.63 0.38 -24.23
C PRO A 135 -0.16 1.70 -24.31
N ASP A 136 -1.24 1.80 -23.55
CA ASP A 136 -2.08 2.99 -23.45
C ASP A 136 -1.27 4.23 -23.03
N ALA A 137 -1.62 5.42 -23.50
CA ALA A 137 -0.97 6.69 -23.15
C ALA A 137 -0.90 6.97 -21.62
N VAL A 138 -1.78 6.35 -20.84
CA VAL A 138 -1.74 6.37 -19.36
C VAL A 138 -0.56 5.55 -18.82
N HIS A 139 -0.22 4.41 -19.45
CA HIS A 139 0.96 3.61 -19.11
C HIS A 139 2.27 4.33 -19.44
N GLU A 140 2.33 5.16 -20.48
CA GLU A 140 3.55 5.95 -20.79
C GLU A 140 3.77 7.12 -19.81
N VAL A 141 2.71 7.77 -19.33
CA VAL A 141 2.82 8.81 -18.27
C VAL A 141 3.25 8.18 -16.94
N ILE A 142 2.70 7.00 -16.60
CA ILE A 142 3.13 6.23 -15.43
C ILE A 142 4.57 5.73 -15.61
N ALA A 143 4.97 5.23 -16.78
CA ALA A 143 6.33 4.75 -17.04
C ALA A 143 7.37 5.88 -16.98
N GLY A 144 7.06 7.07 -17.50
CA GLY A 144 7.93 8.25 -17.39
C GLY A 144 8.04 8.79 -15.96
N GLN A 145 6.98 8.66 -15.15
CA GLN A 145 7.01 8.90 -13.71
C GLN A 145 7.88 7.86 -13.00
N SER A 146 7.72 6.57 -13.34
CA SER A 146 8.47 5.46 -12.75
C SER A 146 9.97 5.55 -13.04
N ALA A 147 10.40 5.98 -14.24
CA ALA A 147 11.83 6.11 -14.56
C ALA A 147 12.52 7.21 -13.72
N LEU A 148 11.89 8.38 -13.58
CA LEU A 148 12.45 9.46 -12.73
C LEU A 148 12.45 9.06 -11.25
N VAL A 149 11.37 8.46 -10.77
CA VAL A 149 11.30 7.97 -9.38
C VAL A 149 12.35 6.88 -9.16
N ALA A 150 12.55 5.97 -10.11
CA ALA A 150 13.59 4.95 -10.05
C ALA A 150 14.99 5.57 -9.96
N ASP A 151 15.30 6.55 -10.80
CA ASP A 151 16.60 7.24 -10.77
C ASP A 151 16.84 7.96 -9.44
N VAL A 152 15.83 8.64 -8.89
CA VAL A 152 15.94 9.33 -7.60
C VAL A 152 16.11 8.33 -6.46
N MET A 153 15.31 7.25 -6.43
CA MET A 153 15.44 6.23 -5.41
C MET A 153 16.78 5.47 -5.51
N ALA A 154 17.26 5.19 -6.73
CA ALA A 154 18.58 4.60 -6.94
C ALA A 154 19.71 5.50 -6.43
N ARG A 155 19.58 6.82 -6.59
CA ARG A 155 20.53 7.79 -6.01
C ARG A 155 20.44 7.84 -4.50
N LEU A 156 19.24 7.90 -3.92
CA LEU A 156 19.06 7.88 -2.46
C LEU A 156 19.71 6.64 -1.84
N LEU A 157 19.51 5.48 -2.47
CA LEU A 157 20.15 4.24 -2.06
C LEU A 157 21.68 4.29 -2.24
N ALA A 158 22.18 4.83 -3.36
CA ALA A 158 23.61 4.96 -3.61
C ALA A 158 24.31 5.91 -2.62
N ASP A 159 23.70 7.05 -2.31
CA ASP A 159 24.22 8.05 -1.37
C ASP A 159 24.26 7.51 0.07
N SER A 160 23.33 6.60 0.40
CA SER A 160 23.26 5.94 1.71
C SER A 160 24.24 4.78 1.87
N GLY A 161 24.88 4.33 0.77
CA GLY A 161 25.74 3.17 0.77
C GLY A 161 25.06 1.91 1.31
N LEU A 162 25.83 1.04 1.96
CA LEU A 162 25.34 -0.22 2.52
C LEU A 162 24.30 -0.02 3.63
N ASP A 163 24.34 1.11 4.34
CA ASP A 163 23.44 1.41 5.45
C ASP A 163 22.00 1.69 4.97
N GLY A 164 21.84 2.11 3.72
CA GLY A 164 20.52 2.32 3.09
C GLY A 164 19.90 1.06 2.50
N LEU A 165 20.64 -0.06 2.43
CA LEU A 165 20.09 -1.32 1.91
C LEU A 165 19.13 -1.96 2.91
N PRO A 166 18.13 -2.73 2.44
CA PRO A 166 17.22 -3.44 3.34
C PRO A 166 17.95 -4.43 4.25
N THR A 167 17.53 -4.48 5.52
CA THR A 167 18.01 -5.48 6.49
C THR A 167 17.05 -6.66 6.56
N TRP A 168 17.55 -7.88 6.43
CA TRP A 168 16.76 -9.10 6.53
C TRP A 168 16.51 -9.47 8.00
N GLY A 169 15.25 -9.70 8.36
CA GLY A 169 14.89 -10.22 9.66
C GLY A 169 15.12 -11.73 9.78
N ASP A 170 15.09 -12.26 11.00
CA ASP A 170 15.18 -13.70 11.28
C ASP A 170 14.01 -14.50 10.65
N ASP A 171 12.90 -13.81 10.36
CA ASP A 171 11.74 -14.33 9.65
C ASP A 171 11.95 -14.46 8.12
N GLY A 172 13.09 -14.01 7.61
CA GLY A 172 13.43 -14.01 6.19
C GLY A 172 12.72 -12.93 5.38
N VAL A 173 12.11 -11.93 6.03
CA VAL A 173 11.45 -10.81 5.36
C VAL A 173 12.28 -9.52 5.59
N PRO A 174 12.60 -8.75 4.54
CA PRO A 174 13.43 -7.57 4.69
C PRO A 174 12.66 -6.38 5.26
N MET A 175 13.40 -5.40 5.73
CA MET A 175 12.91 -4.10 6.12
C MET A 175 13.74 -3.02 5.45
N ARG A 176 13.08 -2.14 4.68
CA ARG A 176 13.74 -1.01 4.02
C ARG A 176 14.29 -0.02 5.05
N ARG A 177 15.50 0.45 4.82
CA ARG A 177 16.20 1.46 5.64
C ARG A 177 16.73 2.64 4.84
N ASP A 178 16.35 2.74 3.57
CA ASP A 178 16.70 3.91 2.77
C ASP A 178 16.11 5.20 3.40
N PRO A 179 16.74 6.36 3.19
CA PRO A 179 16.29 7.63 3.78
C PRO A 179 14.82 7.95 3.48
N GLY A 180 14.30 7.49 2.33
CA GLY A 180 12.90 7.66 1.99
C GLY A 180 11.97 6.82 2.87
N ALA A 181 12.30 5.55 3.11
CA ALA A 181 11.57 4.71 4.04
C ALA A 181 11.59 5.26 5.47
N ILE A 182 12.74 5.72 5.96
CA ILE A 182 12.88 6.34 7.29
C ILE A 182 11.98 7.59 7.40
N ALA A 183 12.09 8.51 6.44
CA ALA A 183 11.29 9.74 6.44
C ALA A 183 9.78 9.47 6.41
N VAL A 184 9.35 8.44 5.67
CA VAL A 184 7.95 7.99 5.65
C VAL A 184 7.50 7.49 7.02
N VAL A 185 8.29 6.63 7.67
CA VAL A 185 7.98 6.07 9.00
C VAL A 185 7.93 7.18 10.05
N ASP A 186 8.88 8.12 10.04
CA ASP A 186 8.92 9.24 10.98
C ASP A 186 7.71 10.16 10.82
N ALA A 187 7.36 10.52 9.58
CA ALA A 187 6.18 11.34 9.30
C ALA A 187 4.87 10.62 9.69
N TYR A 188 4.80 9.31 9.48
CA TYR A 188 3.67 8.48 9.90
C TYR A 188 3.52 8.50 11.42
N ARG A 189 4.61 8.25 12.16
CA ARG A 189 4.64 8.30 13.63
C ARG A 189 4.22 9.65 14.18
N ALA A 190 4.83 10.73 13.71
CA ALA A 190 4.50 12.09 14.15
C ALA A 190 3.02 12.42 13.88
N SER A 191 2.47 11.94 12.77
CA SER A 191 1.07 12.17 12.42
C SER A 191 0.10 11.39 13.32
N LEU A 192 0.39 10.12 13.63
CA LEU A 192 -0.43 9.34 14.57
C LEU A 192 -0.34 9.90 16.00
N GLN A 193 0.85 10.34 16.43
CA GLN A 193 1.01 11.05 17.70
C GLN A 193 0.12 12.31 17.75
N ALA A 194 0.09 13.11 16.68
CA ALA A 194 -0.76 14.29 16.62
C ALA A 194 -2.27 13.97 16.67
N VAL A 195 -2.71 12.78 16.21
CA VAL A 195 -4.10 12.31 16.40
C VAL A 195 -4.36 12.05 17.89
N LEU A 196 -3.41 11.39 18.57
CA LEU A 196 -3.51 11.06 19.99
C LEU A 196 -3.51 12.32 20.86
N ASP A 197 -2.58 13.24 20.61
CA ASP A 197 -2.50 14.53 21.32
C ASP A 197 -3.80 15.34 21.17
N ALA A 198 -4.38 15.33 19.97
CA ALA A 198 -5.67 15.97 19.72
C ALA A 198 -6.81 15.31 20.51
N ALA A 199 -6.82 13.97 20.61
CA ALA A 199 -7.81 13.23 21.37
C ALA A 199 -7.65 13.47 22.88
N GLU A 200 -6.43 13.48 23.41
CA GLU A 200 -6.14 13.75 24.82
C GLU A 200 -6.49 15.19 25.22
N GLY A 201 -6.21 16.16 24.34
CA GLY A 201 -6.55 17.57 24.56
C GLY A 201 -8.04 17.92 24.36
N ALA A 202 -8.87 16.97 23.93
CA ALA A 202 -10.29 17.22 23.70
C ALA A 202 -11.06 17.35 25.02
N ALA A 203 -12.10 18.21 25.04
CA ALA A 203 -12.96 18.38 26.21
C ALA A 203 -13.56 17.06 26.73
N ARG A 204 -13.75 16.08 25.83
CA ARG A 204 -14.10 14.70 26.15
C ARG A 204 -13.24 13.79 25.28
N SER A 205 -12.23 13.16 25.87
CA SER A 205 -11.30 12.29 25.15
C SER A 205 -12.03 11.08 24.52
N PRO A 206 -12.02 10.90 23.20
CA PRO A 206 -12.63 9.76 22.53
C PRO A 206 -11.80 8.49 22.69
N VAL A 207 -12.41 7.33 22.43
CA VAL A 207 -11.63 6.11 22.14
C VAL A 207 -10.90 6.31 20.82
N VAL A 208 -9.58 6.08 20.79
CA VAL A 208 -8.81 6.06 19.54
C VAL A 208 -8.53 4.61 19.16
N LEU A 209 -8.92 4.21 17.96
CA LEU A 209 -8.74 2.85 17.43
C LEU A 209 -7.98 2.90 16.11
N PHE A 210 -6.74 2.40 16.08
CA PHE A 210 -5.94 2.27 14.87
C PHE A 210 -6.21 0.94 14.18
N VAL A 211 -6.54 0.98 12.89
CA VAL A 211 -6.66 -0.22 12.06
C VAL A 211 -5.36 -0.41 11.30
N LYS A 212 -4.69 -1.54 11.52
CA LYS A 212 -3.59 -1.99 10.65
C LYS A 212 -4.21 -2.66 9.42
N PRO A 213 -4.17 -2.01 8.25
CA PRO A 213 -4.96 -2.45 7.11
C PRO A 213 -4.46 -3.79 6.55
N PRO A 214 -5.36 -4.61 5.99
CA PRO A 214 -4.95 -5.76 5.20
C PRO A 214 -4.25 -5.32 3.91
N ALA A 215 -3.40 -6.18 3.36
CA ALA A 215 -2.73 -5.96 2.09
C ALA A 215 -3.11 -7.03 1.05
N ASN A 216 -3.35 -6.61 -0.19
CA ASN A 216 -3.43 -7.53 -1.32
C ASN A 216 -2.01 -8.00 -1.68
N ARG A 217 -1.73 -9.26 -1.42
CA ARG A 217 -0.44 -9.89 -1.71
C ARG A 217 -0.36 -10.43 -3.14
N TYR A 218 -1.50 -10.60 -3.80
CA TYR A 218 -1.59 -11.18 -5.14
C TYR A 218 -1.34 -10.15 -6.26
N THR A 219 -1.40 -8.86 -5.94
CA THR A 219 -1.08 -7.79 -6.87
C THR A 219 0.41 -7.47 -6.84
N PRO A 220 1.03 -7.24 -8.02
CA PRO A 220 2.48 -6.99 -8.10
C PRO A 220 2.89 -5.71 -7.35
N PRO A 221 4.19 -5.55 -7.08
CA PRO A 221 4.76 -4.29 -6.60
C PRO A 221 4.56 -3.13 -7.59
N GLN A 222 4.50 -1.91 -7.05
CA GLN A 222 4.35 -0.68 -7.82
C GLN A 222 5.67 -0.25 -8.44
N LEU A 223 6.76 -0.41 -7.69
CA LEU A 223 8.10 -0.07 -8.13
C LEU A 223 9.11 -1.07 -7.58
N SER A 224 9.71 -1.84 -8.49
CA SER A 224 10.82 -2.75 -8.19
C SER A 224 12.11 -2.15 -8.71
N LEU A 225 13.13 -2.07 -7.85
CA LEU A 225 14.44 -1.53 -8.20
C LEU A 225 15.51 -2.60 -8.03
N LEU A 226 16.54 -2.51 -8.85
CA LEU A 226 17.78 -3.25 -8.63
C LEU A 226 18.67 -2.49 -7.64
N THR A 227 19.58 -3.23 -7.02
CA THR A 227 20.63 -2.72 -6.15
C THR A 227 21.47 -1.71 -6.93
N PRO A 228 21.60 -0.45 -6.48
CA PRO A 228 22.44 0.52 -7.15
C PRO A 228 23.89 0.06 -7.21
N GLY A 229 24.56 0.36 -8.33
CA GLY A 229 25.96 0.00 -8.52
C GLY A 229 26.20 -1.43 -9.00
N ILE A 230 25.14 -2.22 -9.25
CA ILE A 230 25.28 -3.46 -10.02
C ILE A 230 25.87 -3.18 -11.40
N SER A 231 26.79 -4.05 -11.87
CA SER A 231 27.40 -3.86 -13.19
C SER A 231 26.38 -4.04 -14.31
N ARG A 232 26.58 -3.36 -15.43
CA ARG A 232 25.70 -3.48 -16.61
C ARG A 232 25.54 -4.93 -17.08
N GLU A 233 26.62 -5.70 -17.06
CA GLU A 233 26.60 -7.13 -17.42
C GLU A 233 25.66 -7.94 -16.49
N ARG A 234 25.72 -7.70 -15.18
CA ARG A 234 24.84 -8.37 -14.22
C ARG A 234 23.40 -7.87 -14.33
N GLU A 235 23.19 -6.59 -14.62
CA GLU A 235 21.86 -6.04 -14.90
C GLU A 235 21.24 -6.67 -16.15
N ASP A 236 21.99 -6.77 -17.25
CA ASP A 236 21.52 -7.38 -18.50
C ASP A 236 21.20 -8.86 -18.29
N GLU A 237 22.04 -9.59 -17.55
CA GLU A 237 21.79 -10.99 -17.20
C GLU A 237 20.57 -11.16 -16.29
N PHE A 238 20.40 -10.29 -15.28
CA PHE A 238 19.21 -10.28 -14.44
C PHE A 238 17.95 -10.09 -15.28
N ARG A 239 17.93 -9.08 -16.17
CA ARG A 239 16.77 -8.78 -17.04
C ARG A 239 16.44 -9.96 -17.93
N ARG A 240 17.46 -10.60 -18.52
CA ARG A 240 17.29 -11.81 -19.34
C ARG A 240 16.65 -12.95 -18.54
N LEU A 241 17.13 -13.24 -17.34
CA LEU A 241 16.59 -14.31 -16.47
C LEU A 241 15.17 -14.00 -16.00
N PHE A 242 14.91 -12.76 -15.61
CA PHE A 242 13.56 -12.31 -15.25
C PHE A 242 12.59 -12.48 -16.41
N ASP A 243 12.98 -12.06 -17.62
CA ASP A 243 12.15 -12.19 -18.82
C ASP A 243 11.88 -13.64 -19.21
N LEU A 244 12.86 -14.54 -19.04
CA LEU A 244 12.67 -15.98 -19.21
C LEU A 244 11.67 -16.54 -18.21
N GLY A 245 11.80 -16.18 -16.93
CA GLY A 245 10.85 -16.58 -15.89
C GLY A 245 9.43 -16.10 -16.19
N ALA A 246 9.29 -14.83 -16.58
CA ALA A 246 8.00 -14.25 -16.95
C ALA A 246 7.39 -14.90 -18.21
N GLN A 247 8.21 -15.28 -19.20
CA GLN A 247 7.77 -16.03 -20.37
C GLN A 247 7.28 -17.43 -20.00
N ALA A 248 8.03 -18.18 -19.19
CA ALA A 248 7.64 -19.50 -18.70
C ALA A 248 6.34 -19.43 -17.88
N GLN A 249 6.21 -18.44 -17.00
CA GLN A 249 4.97 -18.25 -16.22
C GLN A 249 3.76 -17.94 -17.12
N ARG A 250 3.92 -17.12 -18.17
CA ARG A 250 2.85 -16.88 -19.16
C ARG A 250 2.46 -18.15 -19.94
N ALA A 251 3.41 -19.07 -20.12
CA ALA A 251 3.18 -20.39 -20.70
C ALA A 251 2.64 -21.41 -19.69
N GLN A 252 2.32 -20.99 -18.46
CA GLN A 252 1.90 -21.83 -17.33
C GLN A 252 2.94 -22.90 -16.91
N ASP A 253 4.20 -22.70 -17.28
CA ASP A 253 5.32 -23.53 -16.84
C ASP A 253 5.96 -22.92 -15.59
N CYS A 254 5.27 -23.04 -14.46
CA CYS A 254 5.76 -22.53 -13.19
C CYS A 254 7.06 -23.19 -12.73
N ARG A 255 7.38 -24.42 -13.17
CA ARG A 255 8.62 -25.07 -12.76
C ARG A 255 9.83 -24.40 -13.41
N SER A 256 9.78 -24.15 -14.72
CA SER A 256 10.85 -23.41 -15.41
C SER A 256 10.87 -21.94 -15.02
N ALA A 257 9.71 -21.34 -14.70
CA ALA A 257 9.64 -19.98 -14.19
C ALA A 257 10.39 -19.84 -12.86
N LEU A 258 10.18 -20.75 -11.92
CA LEU A 258 10.86 -20.75 -10.62
C LEU A 258 12.39 -20.81 -10.78
N GLN A 259 12.91 -21.71 -11.61
CA GLN A 259 14.36 -21.80 -11.87
C GLN A 259 14.94 -20.48 -12.40
N SER A 260 14.21 -19.81 -13.29
CA SER A 260 14.65 -18.54 -13.87
C SER A 260 14.59 -17.40 -12.85
N PHE A 261 13.55 -17.35 -12.02
CA PHE A 261 13.42 -16.36 -10.95
C PHE A 261 14.44 -16.59 -9.83
N GLU A 262 14.73 -17.84 -9.45
CA GLU A 262 15.80 -18.18 -8.50
C GLU A 262 17.17 -17.71 -9.02
N ALA A 263 17.46 -17.93 -10.30
CA ALA A 263 18.70 -17.44 -10.92
C ALA A 263 18.76 -15.90 -10.95
N ALA A 264 17.65 -15.22 -11.21
CA ALA A 264 17.58 -13.76 -11.12
C ALA A 264 17.79 -13.25 -9.67
N LEU A 265 17.18 -13.91 -8.68
CA LEU A 265 17.35 -13.57 -7.25
C LEU A 265 18.78 -13.84 -6.75
N ALA A 266 19.49 -14.80 -7.33
CA ALA A 266 20.92 -15.01 -7.05
C ALA A 266 21.79 -13.84 -7.54
N ILE A 267 21.31 -13.05 -8.50
CA ILE A 267 21.99 -11.83 -8.94
C ILE A 267 21.61 -10.65 -8.04
N ASP A 268 20.32 -10.48 -7.77
CA ASP A 268 19.80 -9.37 -6.98
C ASP A 268 18.56 -9.77 -6.16
N THR A 269 18.72 -9.79 -4.83
CA THR A 269 17.66 -10.14 -3.89
C THR A 269 16.73 -8.98 -3.54
N LEU A 270 16.99 -7.76 -4.02
CA LEU A 270 16.20 -6.57 -3.68
C LEU A 270 15.09 -6.26 -4.70
N HIS A 271 15.04 -7.00 -5.81
CA HIS A 271 14.00 -6.82 -6.82
C HIS A 271 12.66 -7.42 -6.38
N ALA A 272 11.74 -6.55 -5.93
CA ALA A 272 10.45 -6.92 -5.37
C ALA A 272 9.59 -7.81 -6.29
N ASP A 273 9.48 -7.48 -7.59
CA ASP A 273 8.61 -8.23 -8.51
C ASP A 273 9.13 -9.65 -8.76
N THR A 274 10.45 -9.90 -8.66
CA THR A 274 10.96 -11.28 -8.81
C THR A 274 10.46 -12.17 -7.68
N TRP A 275 10.47 -11.66 -6.45
CA TRP A 275 9.88 -12.37 -5.30
C TRP A 275 8.39 -12.59 -5.45
N HIS A 276 7.66 -11.58 -5.93
CA HIS A 276 6.21 -11.69 -6.16
C HIS A 276 5.89 -12.79 -7.20
N GLN A 277 6.58 -12.77 -8.34
CA GLN A 277 6.34 -13.71 -9.43
C GLN A 277 6.76 -15.13 -9.05
N HIS A 278 7.85 -15.27 -8.29
CA HIS A 278 8.24 -16.54 -7.68
C HIS A 278 7.18 -17.05 -6.68
N GLY A 279 6.68 -16.20 -5.78
CA GLY A 279 5.63 -16.54 -4.83
C GLY A 279 4.35 -17.01 -5.52
N LYS A 280 3.95 -16.36 -6.61
CA LYS A 280 2.79 -16.78 -7.42
C LYS A 280 2.97 -18.15 -8.07
N CYS A 281 4.14 -18.43 -8.64
CA CYS A 281 4.42 -19.75 -9.20
C CYS A 281 4.35 -20.85 -8.13
N LEU A 282 4.85 -20.57 -6.92
CA LEU A 282 4.73 -21.49 -5.78
C LEU A 282 3.26 -21.75 -5.40
N LEU A 283 2.41 -20.73 -5.39
CA LEU A 283 0.96 -20.92 -5.16
C LEU A 283 0.30 -21.78 -6.22
N GLU A 284 0.65 -21.57 -7.50
CA GLU A 284 0.11 -22.35 -8.62
C GLU A 284 0.53 -23.82 -8.55
N LEU A 285 1.72 -24.10 -8.02
CA LEU A 285 2.22 -25.46 -7.79
C LEU A 285 1.76 -26.07 -6.44
N GLY A 286 0.98 -25.33 -5.64
CA GLY A 286 0.40 -25.82 -4.40
C GLY A 286 1.37 -25.85 -3.21
N ASP A 287 2.22 -24.83 -3.06
CA ASP A 287 3.23 -24.74 -1.99
C ASP A 287 2.65 -25.04 -0.58
N PRO A 288 3.07 -26.15 0.06
CA PRO A 288 2.63 -26.49 1.41
C PRO A 288 3.50 -25.86 2.51
N SER A 289 4.63 -25.22 2.16
CA SER A 289 5.67 -24.80 3.11
C SER A 289 5.55 -23.36 3.62
N GLY A 290 4.57 -22.61 3.10
CA GLY A 290 4.39 -21.18 3.39
C GLY A 290 5.47 -20.29 2.76
N THR A 291 6.33 -20.83 1.90
CA THR A 291 7.35 -20.07 1.16
C THR A 291 6.72 -19.06 0.22
N ALA A 292 5.62 -19.42 -0.44
CA ALA A 292 4.86 -18.51 -1.28
C ALA A 292 4.43 -17.27 -0.51
N ARG A 293 3.87 -17.45 0.70
CA ARG A 293 3.47 -16.33 1.56
C ARG A 293 4.64 -15.44 1.91
N ARG A 294 5.76 -16.03 2.37
CA ARG A 294 6.98 -15.28 2.69
C ARG A 294 7.47 -14.47 1.50
N ASN A 295 7.52 -15.06 0.30
CA ASN A 295 7.97 -14.35 -0.91
C ASN A 295 7.05 -13.19 -1.30
N LEU A 296 5.73 -13.32 -1.09
CA LEU A 296 4.80 -12.22 -1.32
C LEU A 296 4.94 -11.12 -0.26
N ASP A 297 5.24 -11.48 1.00
CA ASP A 297 5.55 -10.51 2.05
C ASP A 297 6.88 -9.77 1.74
N ILE A 298 7.92 -10.48 1.28
CA ILE A 298 9.17 -9.87 0.81
C ILE A 298 8.91 -8.86 -0.31
N ALA A 299 8.09 -9.23 -1.29
CA ALA A 299 7.76 -8.34 -2.40
C ALA A 299 7.02 -7.07 -1.96
N LEU A 300 6.15 -7.16 -0.95
CA LEU A 300 5.46 -6.02 -0.38
C LEU A 300 6.45 -5.08 0.32
N GLU A 301 7.34 -5.62 1.15
CA GLU A 301 8.31 -4.82 1.91
C GLU A 301 9.39 -4.16 1.03
N LEU A 302 9.70 -4.77 -0.11
CA LEU A 302 10.65 -4.22 -1.10
C LEU A 302 10.00 -3.26 -2.11
N ASP A 303 8.68 -3.06 -2.08
CA ASP A 303 7.99 -2.18 -3.01
C ASP A 303 8.31 -0.70 -2.72
N PHE A 304 9.05 -0.05 -3.63
CA PHE A 304 9.55 1.30 -3.42
C PHE A 304 8.47 2.38 -3.42
N ALA A 305 7.32 2.09 -4.03
CA ALA A 305 6.20 3.02 -4.19
C ALA A 305 4.87 2.39 -3.72
N SER A 306 4.93 1.54 -2.69
CA SER A 306 3.79 0.78 -2.19
C SER A 306 2.57 1.62 -1.84
N ASP A 307 1.39 1.11 -2.21
CA ASP A 307 0.09 1.56 -1.72
C ASP A 307 -0.35 0.86 -0.44
N ARG A 308 0.43 -0.12 0.00
CA ARG A 308 0.11 -1.02 1.10
C ARG A 308 0.93 -0.60 2.32
N ALA A 309 0.31 -0.67 3.49
CA ALA A 309 1.06 -0.50 4.73
C ALA A 309 1.94 -1.75 4.96
N GLY A 310 3.25 -1.53 5.10
CA GLY A 310 4.22 -2.57 5.45
C GLY A 310 4.38 -2.74 6.95
N ARG A 311 5.17 -3.74 7.35
CA ARG A 311 5.47 -4.10 8.75
C ARG A 311 6.02 -2.94 9.57
N THR A 312 6.80 -2.04 8.97
CA THR A 312 7.38 -0.87 9.63
C THR A 312 6.32 0.10 10.12
N LEU A 313 5.30 0.37 9.30
CA LEU A 313 4.19 1.23 9.68
C LEU A 313 3.30 0.56 10.72
N HIS A 314 3.14 -0.77 10.66
CA HIS A 314 2.42 -1.52 11.69
C HIS A 314 3.14 -1.50 13.04
N ALA A 315 4.47 -1.62 13.06
CA ALA A 315 5.27 -1.52 14.29
C ALA A 315 5.12 -0.15 14.98
N VAL A 316 5.01 0.93 14.20
CA VAL A 316 4.70 2.26 14.77
C VAL A 316 3.36 2.26 15.50
N VAL A 317 2.34 1.57 14.96
CA VAL A 317 1.04 1.45 15.64
C VAL A 317 1.18 0.66 16.93
N ASP A 318 1.93 -0.44 16.92
CA ASP A 318 2.18 -1.25 18.12
C ASP A 318 2.84 -0.43 19.22
N GLU A 319 3.93 0.24 18.91
CA GLU A 319 4.66 1.08 19.87
C GLU A 319 3.78 2.19 20.48
N LEU A 320 2.95 2.84 19.66
CA LEU A 320 2.05 3.90 20.15
C LEU A 320 0.93 3.34 21.02
N VAL A 321 0.38 2.17 20.69
CA VAL A 321 -0.68 1.53 21.48
C VAL A 321 -0.14 1.00 22.81
N GLU A 322 1.10 0.52 22.84
CA GLU A 322 1.78 0.12 24.09
C GLU A 322 2.04 1.30 25.04
N ALA A 323 2.29 2.49 24.48
CA ALA A 323 2.64 3.68 25.24
C ALA A 323 1.42 4.56 25.64
N THR A 324 0.22 4.25 25.17
CA THR A 324 -0.94 5.16 25.28
C THR A 324 -2.23 4.40 25.65
N THR A 325 -3.36 5.11 25.71
CA THR A 325 -4.69 4.50 25.91
C THR A 325 -5.39 4.12 24.60
N ALA A 326 -4.69 4.27 23.47
CA ALA A 326 -5.22 3.88 22.18
C ALA A 326 -5.36 2.36 22.06
N HIS A 327 -6.19 1.93 21.12
CA HIS A 327 -6.42 0.52 20.81
C HIS A 327 -6.05 0.25 19.36
N THR A 328 -5.85 -1.03 19.02
CA THR A 328 -5.65 -1.45 17.62
C THR A 328 -6.53 -2.63 17.23
N VAL A 329 -6.89 -2.67 15.94
CA VAL A 329 -7.36 -3.88 15.25
C VAL A 329 -6.32 -4.26 14.21
N ASP A 330 -5.71 -5.42 14.39
CA ASP A 330 -4.76 -5.96 13.42
C ASP A 330 -5.48 -6.77 12.34
N LEU A 331 -5.54 -6.23 11.13
CA LEU A 331 -6.07 -6.90 9.94
C LEU A 331 -4.97 -7.23 8.93
N SER A 332 -3.68 -7.08 9.30
CA SER A 332 -2.55 -7.24 8.39
C SER A 332 -2.26 -8.69 7.99
N ALA A 333 -2.62 -9.63 8.86
CA ALA A 333 -2.52 -11.07 8.62
C ALA A 333 -3.71 -11.58 7.77
N ASP A 334 -3.42 -12.41 6.76
CA ASP A 334 -4.35 -13.14 5.88
C ASP A 334 -5.83 -12.75 6.02
N PHE A 335 -6.21 -11.73 5.26
CA PHE A 335 -7.52 -11.11 5.32
C PHE A 335 -8.51 -11.78 4.37
N GLY A 336 -9.63 -12.24 4.92
CA GLY A 336 -10.70 -12.92 4.18
C GLY A 336 -10.99 -14.32 4.71
N PRO A 337 -12.02 -15.00 4.17
CA PRO A 337 -12.47 -16.31 4.68
C PRO A 337 -11.54 -17.48 4.33
N GLN A 338 -10.49 -17.25 3.52
CA GLN A 338 -9.54 -18.25 3.03
C GLN A 338 -8.16 -17.62 2.91
N GLN A 339 -7.09 -18.42 2.94
CA GLN A 339 -5.73 -18.00 2.59
C GLN A 339 -5.60 -17.80 1.07
N ASP A 340 -6.33 -16.82 0.53
CA ASP A 340 -6.37 -16.52 -0.91
C ASP A 340 -5.53 -15.30 -1.29
N TYR A 341 -4.72 -14.80 -0.35
CA TYR A 341 -3.78 -13.69 -0.52
C TYR A 341 -4.47 -12.38 -0.95
N GLY A 342 -5.77 -12.26 -0.67
CA GLY A 342 -6.56 -11.06 -0.94
C GLY A 342 -7.46 -11.13 -2.18
N ARG A 343 -7.40 -12.20 -2.98
CA ARG A 343 -8.08 -12.27 -4.29
C ARG A 343 -9.61 -12.08 -4.23
N ARG A 344 -10.26 -12.56 -3.17
CA ARG A 344 -11.73 -12.47 -2.99
C ARG A 344 -12.19 -11.19 -2.32
N VAL A 345 -11.29 -10.47 -1.65
CA VAL A 345 -11.64 -9.30 -0.83
C VAL A 345 -11.19 -7.98 -1.46
N PHE A 346 -10.20 -7.99 -2.35
CA PHE A 346 -9.70 -6.80 -3.04
C PHE A 346 -10.13 -6.72 -4.50
N VAL A 347 -10.27 -5.49 -5.00
CA VAL A 347 -10.45 -5.12 -6.41
C VAL A 347 -9.09 -4.86 -7.07
N ASP A 348 -8.19 -4.17 -6.35
CA ASP A 348 -6.83 -3.83 -6.77
C ASP A 348 -5.85 -4.00 -5.61
N HIS A 349 -4.74 -3.25 -5.57
CA HIS A 349 -3.72 -3.34 -4.52
C HIS A 349 -4.27 -3.12 -3.10
N VAL A 350 -5.33 -2.32 -2.95
CA VAL A 350 -5.85 -1.91 -1.63
C VAL A 350 -7.36 -1.72 -1.56
N HIS A 351 -8.03 -1.41 -2.67
CA HIS A 351 -9.46 -1.15 -2.66
C HIS A 351 -10.25 -2.44 -2.52
N LEU A 352 -11.28 -2.40 -1.67
CA LEU A 352 -12.01 -3.58 -1.25
C LEU A 352 -13.26 -3.77 -2.10
N LYS A 353 -13.56 -5.04 -2.38
CA LYS A 353 -14.90 -5.47 -2.80
C LYS A 353 -15.88 -5.27 -1.65
N GLN A 354 -17.17 -5.38 -1.95
CA GLN A 354 -18.23 -5.26 -0.94
C GLN A 354 -18.01 -6.19 0.27
N SER A 355 -17.57 -7.42 0.02
CA SER A 355 -17.25 -8.40 1.07
C SER A 355 -16.13 -7.93 1.99
N GLY A 356 -15.12 -7.26 1.44
CA GLY A 356 -14.03 -6.67 2.23
C GLY A 356 -14.51 -5.47 3.04
N GLN A 357 -15.32 -4.59 2.46
CA GLN A 357 -15.92 -3.44 3.17
C GLN A 357 -16.73 -3.91 4.39
N ASP A 358 -17.54 -4.95 4.22
CA ASP A 358 -18.33 -5.58 5.28
C ASP A 358 -17.46 -6.20 6.37
N LEU A 359 -16.47 -7.01 5.98
CA LEU A 359 -15.58 -7.68 6.93
C LEU A 359 -14.80 -6.67 7.79
N ILE A 360 -14.27 -5.59 7.21
CA ILE A 360 -13.60 -4.55 8.00
C ILE A 360 -14.60 -3.85 8.92
N GLY A 361 -15.79 -3.49 8.44
CA GLY A 361 -16.83 -2.88 9.27
C GLY A 361 -17.20 -3.75 10.48
N LEU A 362 -17.33 -5.07 10.28
CA LEU A 362 -17.59 -6.04 11.34
C LEU A 362 -16.43 -6.09 12.34
N ARG A 363 -15.18 -6.25 11.88
CA ARG A 363 -14.01 -6.36 12.77
C ARG A 363 -13.78 -5.10 13.60
N VAL A 364 -14.00 -3.94 13.01
CA VAL A 364 -13.96 -2.66 13.74
C VAL A 364 -15.09 -2.59 14.76
N ALA A 365 -16.31 -3.04 14.43
CA ALA A 365 -17.42 -3.06 15.37
C ALA A 365 -17.15 -4.00 16.56
N GLU A 366 -16.62 -5.20 16.31
CA GLU A 366 -16.25 -6.18 17.34
C GLU A 366 -15.24 -5.59 18.34
N ALA A 367 -14.24 -4.86 17.86
CA ALA A 367 -13.24 -4.21 18.71
C ALA A 367 -13.79 -2.97 19.43
N LEU A 368 -14.63 -2.19 18.77
CA LEU A 368 -15.08 -0.89 19.28
C LEU A 368 -16.28 -0.99 20.22
N ALA A 369 -17.15 -1.98 20.03
CA ALA A 369 -18.40 -2.09 20.79
C ALA A 369 -18.20 -2.18 22.32
N PRO A 370 -17.31 -3.05 22.85
CA PRO A 370 -17.06 -3.12 24.29
C PRO A 370 -16.52 -1.80 24.85
N LEU A 371 -15.68 -1.10 24.08
CA LEU A 371 -15.09 0.18 24.47
C LEU A 371 -16.15 1.29 24.55
N LEU A 372 -17.10 1.32 23.62
CA LEU A 372 -18.21 2.28 23.64
C LEU A 372 -19.25 1.99 24.73
N GLN A 373 -19.44 0.72 25.10
CA GLN A 373 -20.35 0.31 26.18
C GLN A 373 -19.79 0.65 27.57
N ALA A 374 -18.47 0.53 27.75
CA ALA A 374 -17.81 0.87 29.01
C ALA A 374 -17.79 2.39 29.31
N ARG A 375 -18.13 3.23 28.32
CA ARG A 375 -18.18 4.68 28.50
C ARG A 375 -19.48 5.12 29.17
N PRO A 376 -19.42 6.08 30.10
CA PRO A 376 -20.61 6.66 30.71
C PRO A 376 -21.48 7.44 29.70
#